data_AF-R7BKS5-F1
#
_entry.id   AF-R7BKS5-F1
#
_cell.length_a   1.000
_cell.length_b   1.000
_cell.length_c   1.000
_cell.angle_alpha   90.00
_cell.angle_beta   90.00
_cell.angle_gamma   90.00
#
_symmetry.space_group_name_H-M   'P 1'
#
loop_
_entity.id
_entity.type
_entity.pdbx_description
1 polymer ?
#
loop_
_entity_poly.entity_id
_entity_poly.type
_entity_poly.pdbx_seq_one_letter_code
_entity_poly.pdbx_strand_id
1 'polypeptide(L)'
;MDNQAGELRIEGNNYFVKDKKDFHEYASILPEDKTDSFEFAFGMSYAKTGEHRDYRSGGTLHRTMGQIFINTFQGKMAEFALYRYLKNHNIDVEKPDIDQYELGKWDTYDICCQEKLISVKSTKYYGNLLLLETKDWDENGEYKPNISETTSRYDYTVLVRFKPDGDSLMKQQSLLYQEEREIPDNIRSILIENIFNQDWKYDFPGFIYNSELVRTIREHKIIPQNAMLNGKTKMDAENYYFQTGNMHGMMEMYTKPTKQQYDERAAQMLWRKCPLCGNRLTLKHGKVWFWACKGYRNNPQCTFRESLDGRRF
;
A
#
# COMPACT_ATOMS: atom_id res chain seq x y z
N MET A 1 -5.55 8.31 -19.09
CA MET A 1 -6.52 9.24 -18.48
C MET A 1 -6.54 8.96 -17.01
N ASP A 2 -6.42 10.02 -16.21
CA ASP A 2 -6.36 9.94 -14.75
C ASP A 2 -7.74 9.59 -14.17
N ASN A 3 -7.79 8.56 -13.32
CA ASN A 3 -8.97 8.13 -12.60
C ASN A 3 -9.33 9.13 -11.50
N GLN A 4 -10.62 9.45 -11.36
CA GLN A 4 -11.11 10.36 -10.32
C GLN A 4 -11.34 9.61 -9.02
N ALA A 5 -11.19 10.29 -7.88
CA ALA A 5 -11.42 9.70 -6.56
C ALA A 5 -12.84 9.14 -6.35
N GLY A 6 -13.79 9.57 -7.18
CA GLY A 6 -15.22 9.28 -7.05
C GLY A 6 -15.89 10.16 -5.99
N GLU A 7 -17.22 10.28 -6.06
CA GLU A 7 -18.00 11.02 -5.06
C GLU A 7 -18.52 10.09 -3.97
N LEU A 8 -18.33 10.48 -2.70
CA LEU A 8 -19.02 9.84 -1.59
C LEU A 8 -20.47 10.33 -1.53
N ARG A 9 -21.39 9.48 -1.07
CA ARG A 9 -22.73 9.95 -0.71
C ARG A 9 -22.65 10.60 0.66
N ILE A 10 -23.08 11.85 0.78
CA ILE A 10 -23.00 12.63 2.02
C ILE A 10 -24.41 12.82 2.59
N GLU A 11 -24.62 12.48 3.86
CA GLU A 11 -25.87 12.68 4.60
C GLU A 11 -25.55 13.34 5.95
N GLY A 12 -25.70 14.67 6.03
CA GLY A 12 -25.24 15.45 7.17
C GLY A 12 -23.72 15.30 7.34
N ASN A 13 -23.28 14.81 8.50
CA ASN A 13 -21.86 14.55 8.79
C ASN A 13 -21.44 13.08 8.52
N ASN A 14 -22.24 12.33 7.77
CA ASN A 14 -21.96 10.94 7.39
C ASN A 14 -21.52 10.86 5.92
N TYR A 15 -20.45 10.10 5.67
CA TYR A 15 -19.86 9.90 4.36
C TYR A 15 -19.92 8.42 4.00
N PHE A 16 -20.58 8.07 2.89
CA PHE A 16 -20.80 6.69 2.48
C PHE A 16 -20.07 6.37 1.17
N VAL A 17 -19.30 5.28 1.20
CA VAL A 17 -18.62 4.76 0.02
C VAL A 17 -19.64 4.19 -0.97
N LYS A 18 -19.54 4.60 -2.23
CA LYS A 18 -20.40 4.15 -3.34
C LYS A 18 -19.69 3.14 -4.22
N ASP A 19 -18.46 3.47 -4.62
CA ASP A 19 -17.68 2.73 -5.61
C ASP A 19 -16.70 1.79 -4.91
N LYS A 20 -17.07 0.52 -4.79
CA LYS A 20 -16.36 -0.49 -4.00
C LYS A 20 -15.73 -1.56 -4.88
N LYS A 21 -14.71 -2.21 -4.35
CA LYS A 21 -14.18 -3.48 -4.86
C LYS A 21 -14.33 -4.55 -3.79
N ASP A 22 -14.87 -5.69 -4.16
CA ASP A 22 -14.90 -6.85 -3.27
C ASP A 22 -13.48 -7.31 -2.94
N PHE A 23 -13.31 -7.92 -1.78
CA PHE A 23 -12.03 -8.50 -1.40
C PHE A 23 -11.82 -9.82 -2.13
N HIS A 24 -10.74 -9.90 -2.90
CA HIS A 24 -10.34 -11.10 -3.62
C HIS A 24 -8.92 -11.46 -3.23
N GLU A 25 -8.78 -12.45 -2.35
CA GLU A 25 -7.49 -12.96 -1.89
C GLU A 25 -6.54 -13.16 -3.08
N TYR A 26 -5.41 -12.44 -3.04
CA TYR A 26 -4.32 -12.60 -3.99
C TYR A 26 -3.36 -13.69 -3.50
N ALA A 27 -2.92 -13.61 -2.25
CA ALA A 27 -2.05 -14.60 -1.62
C ALA A 27 -2.06 -14.49 -0.08
N SER A 28 -1.50 -15.50 0.59
CA SER A 28 -1.09 -15.41 2.00
C SER A 28 0.30 -14.76 2.13
N ILE A 29 0.56 -14.13 3.28
CA ILE A 29 1.88 -13.61 3.63
C ILE A 29 2.83 -14.77 3.92
N LEU A 30 4.04 -14.70 3.35
CA LEU A 30 5.05 -15.73 3.56
C LEU A 30 5.57 -15.72 5.00
N PRO A 31 5.91 -16.89 5.58
CA PRO A 31 6.37 -16.97 6.96
C PRO A 31 7.59 -16.09 7.28
N GLU A 32 8.54 -15.98 6.35
CA GLU A 32 9.72 -15.13 6.53
C GLU A 32 9.36 -13.64 6.53
N ASP A 33 8.50 -13.18 5.62
CA ASP A 33 8.06 -11.78 5.53
C ASP A 33 7.22 -11.41 6.76
N LYS A 34 6.44 -12.36 7.28
CA LYS A 34 5.66 -12.19 8.50
C LYS A 34 6.58 -12.07 9.72
N THR A 35 7.63 -12.88 9.80
CA THR A 35 8.63 -12.82 10.87
C THR A 35 9.34 -11.47 10.87
N ASP A 36 9.83 -11.03 9.71
CA ASP A 36 10.50 -9.74 9.56
C ASP A 36 9.57 -8.58 9.96
N SER A 37 8.31 -8.61 9.51
CA SER A 37 7.31 -7.61 9.87
C SER A 37 7.00 -7.60 11.38
N PHE A 38 6.97 -8.77 12.01
CA PHE A 38 6.67 -8.91 13.44
C PHE A 38 7.80 -8.36 14.30
N GLU A 39 9.05 -8.75 14.02
CA GLU A 39 10.21 -8.27 14.78
C GLU A 39 10.37 -6.75 14.65
N PHE A 40 10.15 -6.22 13.43
CA PHE A 40 10.11 -4.78 13.21
C PHE A 40 9.02 -4.12 14.06
N ALA A 41 7.76 -4.56 13.94
CA ALA A 41 6.66 -3.96 14.68
C ALA A 41 6.79 -4.09 16.21
N PHE A 42 7.33 -5.21 16.69
CA PHE A 42 7.59 -5.43 18.12
C PHE A 42 8.70 -4.51 18.63
N GLY A 43 9.80 -4.38 17.87
CA GLY A 43 10.90 -3.45 18.15
C GLY A 43 10.41 -2.01 18.30
N MET A 44 9.57 -1.60 17.36
CA MET A 44 9.00 -0.27 17.30
C MET A 44 7.95 0.04 18.38
N SER A 45 7.40 -0.97 19.07
CA SER A 45 6.35 -0.80 20.08
C SER A 45 6.81 -1.23 21.47
N TYR A 46 6.75 -2.54 21.73
CA TYR A 46 6.94 -3.10 23.07
C TYR A 46 8.42 -3.20 23.48
N ALA A 47 9.36 -3.31 22.54
CA ALA A 47 10.79 -3.33 22.86
C ALA A 47 11.42 -1.94 23.00
N LYS A 48 10.69 -0.89 22.58
CA LYS A 48 11.14 0.53 22.60
C LYS A 48 12.51 0.76 21.96
N THR A 49 12.88 -0.03 20.95
CA THR A 49 14.18 0.06 20.25
C THR A 49 14.13 1.01 19.04
N GLY A 50 12.96 1.54 18.69
CA GLY A 50 12.79 2.56 17.64
C GLY A 50 11.77 3.65 18.03
N GLU A 51 11.80 4.79 17.33
CA GLU A 51 10.94 5.95 17.62
C GLU A 51 9.62 5.97 16.84
N HIS A 52 8.56 6.49 17.45
CA HIS A 52 7.29 6.72 16.78
C HIS A 52 6.68 8.08 17.09
N ARG A 53 5.88 8.58 16.14
CA ARG A 53 4.91 9.65 16.42
C ARG A 53 3.83 9.08 17.32
N ASP A 54 3.73 9.55 18.56
CA ASP A 54 2.66 9.11 19.48
C ASP A 54 1.26 9.59 19.06
N TYR A 55 1.19 10.50 18.08
CA TYR A 55 -0.03 11.08 17.53
C TYR A 55 -0.10 10.89 16.00
N ARG A 56 -1.31 10.83 15.46
CA ARG A 56 -1.54 11.07 14.02
C ARG A 56 -1.35 12.56 13.75
N SER A 57 -0.72 12.96 12.65
CA SER A 57 -0.43 14.38 12.35
C SER A 57 -1.66 15.28 12.46
N GLY A 58 -2.86 14.73 12.21
CA GLY A 58 -4.15 15.39 12.42
C GLY A 58 -4.99 14.98 13.61
N GLY A 59 -4.61 13.91 14.32
CA GLY A 59 -5.41 13.33 15.42
C GLY A 59 -5.08 13.95 16.78
N THR A 60 -5.98 13.73 17.74
CA THR A 60 -5.80 14.15 19.14
C THR A 60 -5.52 12.96 20.07
N LEU A 61 -5.61 11.73 19.56
CA LEU A 61 -5.46 10.50 20.33
C LEU A 61 -3.99 10.05 20.36
N HIS A 62 -3.44 9.88 21.56
CA HIS A 62 -2.19 9.16 21.75
C HIS A 62 -2.40 7.68 21.41
N ARG A 63 -1.59 7.15 20.49
CA ARG A 63 -1.65 5.74 20.10
C ARG A 63 -1.07 4.88 21.23
N THR A 64 -1.81 3.87 21.65
CA THR A 64 -1.30 2.85 22.57
C THR A 64 -0.25 1.96 21.90
N MET A 65 0.53 1.21 22.69
CA MET A 65 1.48 0.23 22.15
C MET A 65 0.81 -0.82 21.26
N GLY A 66 -0.41 -1.25 21.60
CA GLY A 66 -1.17 -2.17 20.77
C GLY A 66 -1.56 -1.57 19.41
N GLN A 67 -1.97 -0.30 19.38
CA GLN A 67 -2.25 0.41 18.11
C GLN A 67 -0.99 0.63 17.29
N ILE A 68 0.12 0.98 17.92
CA ILE A 68 1.41 1.14 17.26
C ILE A 68 1.83 -0.18 16.64
N PHE A 69 1.88 -1.26 17.43
CA PHE A 69 2.27 -2.59 16.98
C PHE A 69 1.45 -3.05 15.76
N ILE A 70 0.12 -3.04 15.85
CA ILE A 70 -0.71 -3.64 14.80
C ILE A 70 -0.67 -2.83 13.50
N ASN A 71 -0.65 -1.50 13.60
CA ASN A 71 -0.54 -0.63 12.42
C ASN A 71 0.83 -0.78 11.75
N THR A 72 1.92 -0.85 12.54
CA THR A 72 3.27 -1.06 12.03
C THR A 72 3.43 -2.45 11.43
N PHE A 73 2.88 -3.49 12.06
CA PHE A 73 2.91 -4.87 11.57
C PHE A 73 2.16 -4.99 10.23
N GLN A 74 0.94 -4.46 10.14
CA GLN A 74 0.18 -4.46 8.90
C GLN A 74 0.79 -3.57 7.82
N GLY A 75 1.42 -2.45 8.19
CA GLY A 75 2.15 -1.58 7.28
C GLY A 75 3.31 -2.31 6.63
N LYS A 76 4.21 -2.91 7.43
CA LYS A 76 5.39 -3.62 6.92
C LYS A 76 5.00 -4.86 6.10
N MET A 77 3.97 -5.60 6.52
CA MET A 77 3.42 -6.70 5.70
C MET A 77 2.92 -6.21 4.32
N ALA A 78 2.41 -4.97 4.21
CA ALA A 78 1.94 -4.42 2.94
C ALA A 78 3.10 -4.14 1.97
N GLU A 79 4.22 -3.62 2.49
CA GLU A 79 5.45 -3.44 1.72
C GLU A 79 5.95 -4.79 1.19
N PHE A 80 6.01 -5.81 2.04
CA PHE A 80 6.37 -7.17 1.63
C PHE A 80 5.39 -7.76 0.61
N ALA A 81 4.09 -7.55 0.78
CA ALA A 81 3.08 -7.97 -0.18
C ALA A 81 3.35 -7.36 -1.58
N LEU A 82 3.61 -6.06 -1.65
CA LEU A 82 3.93 -5.40 -2.93
C LEU A 82 5.28 -5.87 -3.49
N TYR A 83 6.30 -6.03 -2.66
CA TYR A 83 7.59 -6.61 -3.05
C TYR A 83 7.42 -7.97 -3.72
N ARG A 84 6.69 -8.90 -3.09
CA ARG A 84 6.42 -10.24 -3.65
C ARG A 84 5.59 -10.16 -4.92
N TYR A 85 4.59 -9.27 -4.98
CA TYR A 85 3.82 -9.03 -6.20
C TYR A 85 4.73 -8.62 -7.37
N LEU A 86 5.61 -7.63 -7.17
CA LEU A 86 6.51 -7.14 -8.22
C LEU A 86 7.52 -8.21 -8.65
N LYS A 87 8.17 -8.91 -7.70
CA LYS A 87 9.11 -10.00 -8.02
C LYS A 87 8.44 -11.13 -8.80
N ASN A 88 7.23 -11.54 -8.42
CA ASN A 88 6.47 -12.58 -9.12
C ASN A 88 6.10 -12.17 -10.56
N HIS A 89 6.05 -10.87 -10.84
CA HIS A 89 5.84 -10.34 -12.19
C HIS A 89 7.15 -10.05 -12.94
N ASN A 90 8.29 -10.56 -12.46
CA ASN A 90 9.63 -10.32 -13.01
C ASN A 90 10.00 -8.84 -13.04
N ILE A 91 9.52 -8.05 -12.08
CA ILE A 91 9.93 -6.66 -11.87
C ILE A 91 10.98 -6.67 -10.78
N ASP A 92 12.13 -6.07 -11.08
CA ASP A 92 13.21 -6.00 -10.11
C ASP A 92 12.95 -4.88 -9.11
N VAL A 93 13.03 -5.23 -7.84
CA VAL A 93 12.77 -4.37 -6.70
C VAL A 93 13.60 -4.89 -5.54
N GLU A 94 14.11 -3.97 -4.73
CA GLU A 94 14.84 -4.28 -3.51
C GLU A 94 13.91 -4.82 -2.44
N LYS A 95 14.45 -5.61 -1.51
CA LYS A 95 13.67 -6.10 -0.37
C LYS A 95 13.31 -4.89 0.52
N PRO A 96 12.10 -4.82 1.09
CA PRO A 96 11.74 -3.78 2.05
C PRO A 96 12.76 -3.67 3.19
N ASP A 97 13.05 -2.44 3.62
CA ASP A 97 13.95 -2.19 4.74
C ASP A 97 13.31 -2.66 6.06
N ILE A 98 14.13 -3.29 6.88
CA ILE A 98 13.79 -3.81 8.22
C ILE A 98 14.69 -3.20 9.30
N ASP A 99 15.61 -2.31 8.91
CA ASP A 99 16.51 -1.64 9.84
C ASP A 99 15.71 -0.71 10.77
N GLN A 100 16.03 -0.79 12.06
CA GLN A 100 15.48 0.09 13.08
C GLN A 100 16.51 1.20 13.30
N TYR A 101 16.25 2.38 12.76
CA TYR A 101 17.15 3.52 12.92
C TYR A 101 17.01 4.16 14.31
N GLU A 102 18.13 4.60 14.89
CA GLU A 102 18.14 5.44 16.10
C GLU A 102 17.54 6.84 15.81
N LEU A 103 17.09 7.52 16.88
CA LEU A 103 16.58 8.89 16.94
C LEU A 103 17.02 9.78 15.75
N GLY A 104 16.06 10.16 14.89
CA GLY A 104 16.24 11.20 13.87
C GLY A 104 16.54 10.75 12.43
N LYS A 105 16.49 9.45 12.12
CA LYS A 105 16.52 8.95 10.73
C LYS A 105 15.29 8.08 10.45
N TRP A 106 14.54 8.42 9.41
CA TRP A 106 13.39 7.66 8.93
C TRP A 106 13.72 7.05 7.58
N ASP A 107 13.09 5.92 7.25
CA ASP A 107 13.04 5.46 5.87
C ASP A 107 12.47 6.57 5.00
N THR A 108 13.26 6.95 4.00
CA THR A 108 12.93 8.08 3.14
C THR A 108 11.79 7.74 2.16
N TYR A 109 11.50 6.45 1.94
CA TYR A 109 10.41 5.94 1.10
C TYR A 109 10.00 4.51 1.50
N ASP A 110 8.78 4.10 1.15
CA ASP A 110 8.29 2.73 1.42
C ASP A 110 8.95 1.73 0.43
N ILE A 111 8.82 1.96 -0.89
CA ILE A 111 9.47 1.15 -1.93
C ILE A 111 10.05 2.06 -3.03
N CYS A 112 11.30 1.77 -3.45
CA CYS A 112 11.88 2.30 -4.68
C CYS A 112 12.04 1.18 -5.72
N CYS A 113 11.45 1.37 -6.90
CA CYS A 113 11.50 0.40 -7.99
C CYS A 113 11.73 1.13 -9.32
N GLN A 114 12.88 0.89 -9.97
CA GLN A 114 13.21 1.50 -11.27
C GLN A 114 13.16 3.03 -11.23
N GLU A 115 13.74 3.63 -10.20
CA GLU A 115 13.74 5.08 -9.94
C GLU A 115 12.33 5.64 -9.66
N LYS A 116 11.35 4.77 -9.38
CA LYS A 116 9.99 5.15 -8.99
C LYS A 116 9.77 4.95 -7.51
N LEU A 117 9.32 6.00 -6.85
CA LEU A 117 8.96 5.95 -5.44
C LEU A 117 7.50 5.54 -5.32
N ILE A 118 7.24 4.50 -4.53
CA ILE A 118 5.91 3.94 -4.32
C ILE A 118 5.59 4.07 -2.83
N SER A 119 4.50 4.78 -2.51
CA SER A 119 3.94 4.72 -1.16
C SER A 119 3.00 3.53 -1.05
N VAL A 120 3.09 2.80 0.06
CA VAL A 120 2.26 1.64 0.35
C VAL A 120 1.40 1.95 1.56
N LYS A 121 0.08 1.90 1.37
CA LYS A 121 -0.90 2.05 2.45
C LYS A 121 -1.63 0.74 2.64
N SER A 122 -1.95 0.45 3.90
CA SER A 122 -2.68 -0.75 4.26
C SER A 122 -4.03 -0.42 4.89
N THR A 123 -4.99 -1.30 4.71
CA THR A 123 -6.28 -1.23 5.40
C THR A 123 -6.87 -2.63 5.59
N LYS A 124 -8.08 -2.69 6.09
CA LYS A 124 -8.81 -3.92 6.39
C LYS A 124 -9.44 -4.47 5.12
N TYR A 125 -9.70 -5.78 5.05
CA TYR A 125 -10.29 -6.43 3.87
C TYR A 125 -11.61 -5.78 3.39
N TYR A 126 -12.40 -5.22 4.30
CA TYR A 126 -13.64 -4.50 3.98
C TYR A 126 -13.44 -3.00 3.68
N GLY A 127 -12.24 -2.48 3.85
CA GLY A 127 -11.87 -1.11 3.52
C GLY A 127 -12.03 -0.85 2.02
N ASN A 128 -12.63 0.28 1.67
CA ASN A 128 -12.87 0.68 0.29
C ASN A 128 -12.47 2.15 0.03
N LEU A 129 -11.58 2.68 0.86
CA LEU A 129 -10.96 3.99 0.68
C LEU A 129 -9.45 3.87 0.88
N LEU A 130 -8.69 4.47 -0.03
CA LEU A 130 -7.39 5.01 0.32
C LEU A 130 -7.62 6.30 1.10
N LEU A 131 -7.05 6.39 2.30
CA LEU A 131 -7.14 7.55 3.18
C LEU A 131 -5.75 8.10 3.43
N LEU A 132 -5.59 9.41 3.25
CA LEU A 132 -4.32 10.12 3.43
C LEU A 132 -4.57 11.37 4.28
N GLU A 133 -3.92 11.48 5.44
CA GLU A 133 -4.13 12.62 6.36
C GLU A 133 -3.74 13.94 5.70
N THR A 134 -4.66 14.91 5.65
CA THR A 134 -4.45 16.14 4.85
C THR A 134 -3.23 16.94 5.30
N LYS A 135 -2.90 16.87 6.58
CA LYS A 135 -1.75 17.57 7.16
C LYS A 135 -0.41 17.04 6.66
N ASP A 136 -0.34 15.77 6.25
CA ASP A 136 0.90 15.14 5.80
C ASP A 136 1.26 15.45 4.33
N TRP A 137 0.37 16.10 3.57
CA TRP A 137 0.55 16.34 2.13
C TRP A 137 0.45 17.82 1.79
N ASP A 138 1.29 18.29 0.86
CA ASP A 138 1.21 19.63 0.28
C ASP A 138 0.31 19.68 -0.98
N GLU A 139 0.21 20.85 -1.62
CA GLU A 139 -0.61 21.04 -2.82
C GLU A 139 -0.08 20.35 -4.08
N ASN A 140 1.19 19.91 -4.06
CA ASN A 140 1.86 19.17 -5.13
C ASN A 140 1.82 17.66 -4.90
N GLY A 141 1.14 17.19 -3.86
CA GLY A 141 1.08 15.77 -3.49
C GLY A 141 2.43 15.26 -3.00
N GLU A 142 3.25 16.13 -2.43
CA GLU A 142 4.49 15.79 -1.75
C GLU A 142 4.22 15.52 -0.27
N TYR A 143 4.87 14.49 0.25
CA TYR A 143 4.77 14.07 1.64
C TYR A 143 5.63 15.00 2.50
N LYS A 144 4.98 15.85 3.30
CA LYS A 144 5.61 16.92 4.08
C LYS A 144 6.72 16.43 5.02
N PRO A 145 6.59 15.28 5.71
CA PRO A 145 7.66 14.79 6.57
C PRO A 145 9.00 14.58 5.84
N ASN A 146 8.97 14.34 4.53
CA ASN A 146 10.17 14.12 3.71
C ASN A 146 10.46 15.29 2.76
N ILE A 147 9.82 16.46 2.93
CA ILE A 147 9.88 17.58 1.96
C ILE A 147 11.28 18.18 1.77
N SER A 148 12.16 18.02 2.76
CA SER A 148 13.57 18.41 2.66
C SER A 148 14.44 17.40 1.91
N GLU A 149 13.88 16.27 1.52
CA GLU A 149 14.55 15.17 0.84
C GLU A 149 14.02 15.02 -0.59
N THR A 150 14.81 14.41 -1.47
CA THR A 150 14.39 14.11 -2.86
C THR A 150 13.32 13.01 -2.95
N THR A 151 12.80 12.57 -1.81
CA THR A 151 11.93 11.41 -1.62
C THR A 151 10.50 11.79 -1.22
N SER A 152 10.21 13.09 -1.13
CA SER A 152 8.87 13.61 -0.80
C SER A 152 7.80 13.24 -1.82
N ARG A 153 8.18 13.05 -3.09
CA ARG A 153 7.23 12.84 -4.19
C ARG A 153 7.17 11.37 -4.61
N TYR A 154 6.07 10.72 -4.26
CA TYR A 154 5.77 9.37 -4.74
C TYR A 154 5.16 9.39 -6.13
N ASP A 155 5.63 8.52 -7.04
CA ASP A 155 5.02 8.28 -8.35
C ASP A 155 3.69 7.51 -8.22
N TYR A 156 3.62 6.60 -7.25
CA TYR A 156 2.50 5.70 -7.01
C TYR A 156 2.06 5.71 -5.55
N THR A 157 0.77 5.52 -5.31
CA THR A 157 0.26 5.09 -4.00
C THR A 157 -0.55 3.82 -4.16
N VAL A 158 -0.06 2.73 -3.59
CA VAL A 158 -0.69 1.40 -3.63
C VAL A 158 -1.46 1.17 -2.36
N LEU A 159 -2.69 0.66 -2.48
CA LEU A 159 -3.47 0.19 -1.34
C LEU A 159 -3.39 -1.33 -1.25
N VAL A 160 -3.15 -1.85 -0.05
CA VAL A 160 -3.18 -3.27 0.28
C VAL A 160 -4.25 -3.50 1.34
N ARG A 161 -5.04 -4.56 1.22
CA ARG A 161 -6.00 -4.93 2.28
C ARG A 161 -5.63 -6.25 2.91
N PHE A 162 -5.86 -6.37 4.21
CA PHE A 162 -5.60 -7.59 4.96
C PHE A 162 -6.85 -8.24 5.53
N LYS A 163 -6.85 -9.57 5.48
CA LYS A 163 -7.73 -10.46 6.23
C LYS A 163 -6.82 -11.42 7.02
N PRO A 164 -6.99 -11.59 8.34
CA PRO A 164 -8.01 -11.00 9.22
C PRO A 164 -7.84 -9.50 9.47
N ASP A 165 -8.77 -8.90 10.22
CA ASP A 165 -8.70 -7.50 10.71
C ASP A 165 -7.86 -7.44 11.99
N GLY A 166 -6.65 -6.88 11.87
CA GLY A 166 -5.70 -6.77 12.98
C GLY A 166 -6.25 -6.06 14.21
N ASP A 167 -6.91 -4.91 14.02
CA ASP A 167 -7.52 -4.18 15.14
C ASP A 167 -8.56 -5.04 15.86
N SER A 168 -9.35 -5.82 15.11
CA SER A 168 -10.37 -6.68 15.70
C SER A 168 -9.74 -7.80 16.50
N LEU A 169 -8.66 -8.41 16.02
CA LEU A 169 -7.89 -9.41 16.77
C LEU A 169 -7.32 -8.80 18.06
N MET A 170 -6.68 -7.64 17.97
CA MET A 170 -6.12 -6.95 19.13
C MET A 170 -7.20 -6.56 20.15
N LYS A 171 -8.39 -6.13 19.70
CA LYS A 171 -9.53 -5.82 20.58
C LYS A 171 -10.09 -7.04 21.29
N GLN A 172 -10.19 -8.18 20.60
CA GLN A 172 -10.68 -9.43 21.20
C GLN A 172 -9.80 -9.90 22.35
N GLN A 173 -8.51 -9.57 22.31
CA GLN A 173 -7.54 -9.87 23.36
C GLN A 173 -7.34 -8.73 24.36
N SER A 174 -8.13 -7.65 24.28
CA SER A 174 -7.97 -6.43 25.08
C SER A 174 -6.60 -5.75 24.97
N LEU A 175 -5.86 -6.00 23.88
CA LEU A 175 -4.50 -5.47 23.65
C LEU A 175 -4.53 -4.11 22.95
N LEU A 176 -5.55 -3.84 22.12
CA LEU A 176 -5.53 -2.66 21.25
C LEU A 176 -5.50 -1.35 22.03
N TYR A 177 -6.22 -1.23 23.15
CA TYR A 177 -6.29 0.00 23.95
C TYR A 177 -5.72 -0.20 25.36
N GLN A 178 -4.90 -1.22 25.54
CA GLN A 178 -4.29 -1.57 26.81
C GLN A 178 -3.44 -0.40 27.36
N GLU A 179 -3.59 -0.11 28.65
CA GLU A 179 -2.73 0.86 29.33
C GLU A 179 -1.33 0.26 29.54
N GLU A 180 -0.30 1.11 29.55
CA GLU A 180 1.09 0.63 29.64
C GLU A 180 1.36 -0.21 30.89
N ARG A 181 0.76 0.16 32.03
CA ARG A 181 0.88 -0.58 33.31
C ARG A 181 0.22 -1.96 33.31
N GLU A 182 -0.62 -2.25 32.33
CA GLU A 182 -1.36 -3.51 32.20
C GLU A 182 -0.67 -4.49 31.25
N ILE A 183 0.41 -4.05 30.58
CA ILE A 183 1.16 -4.89 29.63
C ILE A 183 1.83 -6.03 30.41
N PRO A 184 1.52 -7.30 30.11
CA PRO A 184 2.10 -8.42 30.81
C PRO A 184 3.53 -8.72 30.32
N ASP A 185 4.38 -9.26 31.19
CA ASP A 185 5.77 -9.60 30.87
C ASP A 185 5.89 -10.56 29.67
N ASN A 186 4.89 -11.43 29.45
CA ASN A 186 4.85 -12.39 28.34
C ASN A 186 4.12 -11.84 27.09
N ILE A 187 3.99 -10.52 26.93
CA ILE A 187 3.28 -9.90 25.80
C ILE A 187 3.73 -10.40 24.43
N ARG A 188 5.05 -10.64 24.24
CA ARG A 188 5.57 -11.18 22.98
C ARG A 188 4.94 -12.52 22.62
N SER A 189 4.83 -13.43 23.59
CA SER A 189 4.20 -14.74 23.38
C SER A 189 2.71 -14.62 23.08
N ILE A 190 2.01 -13.71 23.76
CA ILE A 190 0.58 -13.44 23.52
C ILE A 190 0.36 -12.93 22.09
N LEU A 191 1.20 -12.00 21.63
CA LEU A 191 1.14 -11.48 20.26
C LEU A 191 1.47 -12.57 19.23
N ILE A 192 2.44 -13.44 19.52
CA ILE A 192 2.75 -14.56 18.64
C ILE A 192 1.54 -15.49 18.49
N GLU A 193 0.96 -15.91 19.61
CA GLU A 193 -0.16 -16.86 19.64
C GLU A 193 -1.41 -16.29 18.96
N ASN A 194 -1.77 -15.05 19.29
CA ASN A 194 -3.08 -14.50 18.92
C ASN A 194 -3.06 -13.68 17.64
N ILE A 195 -1.92 -13.10 17.25
CA ILE A 195 -1.83 -12.15 16.13
C ILE A 195 -0.94 -12.71 15.02
N PHE A 196 0.31 -13.06 15.34
CA PHE A 196 1.27 -13.54 14.34
C PHE A 196 0.83 -14.87 13.71
N ASN A 197 0.39 -15.83 14.52
CA ASN A 197 0.04 -17.17 14.04
C ASN A 197 -1.24 -17.22 13.20
N GLN A 198 -1.97 -16.11 13.06
CA GLN A 198 -3.12 -16.03 12.18
C GLN A 198 -2.70 -16.19 10.71
N ASP A 199 -3.64 -16.69 9.89
CA ASP A 199 -3.46 -16.83 8.45
C ASP A 199 -3.73 -15.49 7.75
N TRP A 200 -2.69 -14.66 7.69
CA TRP A 200 -2.72 -13.35 7.07
C TRP A 200 -2.71 -13.45 5.55
N LYS A 201 -3.78 -12.94 4.95
CA LYS A 201 -4.06 -12.92 3.52
C LYS A 201 -4.29 -11.50 3.06
N TYR A 202 -3.93 -11.23 1.81
CA TYR A 202 -4.04 -9.89 1.28
C TYR A 202 -4.57 -9.83 -0.14
N ASP A 203 -5.02 -8.64 -0.51
CA ASP A 203 -5.29 -8.26 -1.89
C ASP A 203 -4.86 -6.83 -2.19
N PHE A 204 -4.94 -6.47 -3.47
CA PHE A 204 -4.69 -5.12 -3.95
C PHE A 204 -5.94 -4.58 -4.63
N PRO A 205 -6.68 -3.65 -3.99
CA PRO A 205 -7.73 -2.90 -4.67
C PRO A 205 -7.21 -2.13 -5.87
N GLY A 206 -5.94 -1.73 -5.84
CA GLY A 206 -5.29 -1.02 -6.91
C GLY A 206 -4.28 0.00 -6.42
N PHE A 207 -3.95 0.91 -7.32
CA PHE A 207 -3.07 2.04 -7.04
C PHE A 207 -3.63 3.33 -7.67
N ILE A 208 -3.03 4.46 -7.29
CA ILE A 208 -3.21 5.76 -7.94
C ILE A 208 -1.84 6.34 -8.31
N TYR A 209 -1.82 7.17 -9.35
CA TYR A 209 -0.66 7.98 -9.73
C TYR A 209 -0.57 9.26 -8.90
N ASN A 210 0.63 9.86 -8.81
CA ASN A 210 0.83 11.17 -8.20
C ASN A 210 -0.14 12.24 -8.74
N SER A 211 -0.36 12.29 -10.07
CA SER A 211 -1.25 13.28 -10.68
C SER A 211 -2.70 13.15 -10.19
N GLU A 212 -3.13 11.94 -9.87
CA GLU A 212 -4.47 11.66 -9.34
C GLU A 212 -4.58 12.08 -7.87
N LEU A 213 -3.52 11.90 -7.09
CA LEU A 213 -3.42 12.46 -5.74
C LEU A 213 -3.47 13.99 -5.78
N VAL A 214 -2.65 14.64 -6.61
CA VAL A 214 -2.65 16.10 -6.79
C VAL A 214 -4.04 16.61 -7.16
N ARG A 215 -4.74 15.92 -8.07
CA ARG A 215 -6.11 16.28 -8.41
C ARG A 215 -7.06 16.12 -7.22
N THR A 216 -6.96 15.02 -6.49
CA THR A 216 -7.77 14.74 -5.28
C THR A 216 -7.61 15.86 -4.23
N ILE A 217 -6.38 16.36 -4.08
CA ILE A 217 -6.04 17.48 -3.20
C ILE A 217 -6.69 18.77 -3.68
N ARG A 218 -6.52 19.12 -4.96
CA ARG A 218 -7.08 20.35 -5.59
C ARG A 218 -8.60 20.37 -5.60
N GLU A 219 -9.23 19.21 -5.76
CA GLU A 219 -10.69 19.06 -5.74
C GLU A 219 -11.26 18.97 -4.32
N HIS A 220 -10.41 19.08 -3.28
CA HIS A 220 -10.79 18.99 -1.88
C HIS A 220 -11.65 17.75 -1.56
N LYS A 221 -11.26 16.59 -2.10
CA LYS A 221 -11.91 15.30 -1.83
C LYS A 221 -11.57 14.82 -0.42
N ILE A 222 -12.25 15.43 0.55
CA ILE A 222 -11.90 15.34 1.98
C ILE A 222 -13.04 14.70 2.78
N ILE A 223 -12.67 13.89 3.76
CA ILE A 223 -13.53 13.52 4.89
C ILE A 223 -13.03 14.27 6.13
N PRO A 224 -13.84 15.19 6.71
CA PRO A 224 -13.43 15.97 7.87
C PRO A 224 -13.16 15.13 9.11
N GLN A 225 -12.31 15.65 10.00
CA GLN A 225 -12.20 15.12 11.37
C GLN A 225 -13.58 15.12 12.05
N ASN A 226 -13.84 14.13 12.90
CA ASN A 226 -15.12 13.90 13.59
C ASN A 226 -16.30 13.51 12.69
N ALA A 227 -16.15 13.46 11.37
CA ALA A 227 -17.16 12.90 10.47
C ALA A 227 -17.32 11.39 10.69
N MET A 228 -18.45 10.84 10.25
CA MET A 228 -18.75 9.42 10.35
C MET A 228 -18.61 8.74 8.98
N LEU A 229 -17.65 7.83 8.85
CA LEU A 229 -17.48 6.98 7.68
C LEU A 229 -18.44 5.78 7.75
N ASN A 230 -19.25 5.63 6.71
CA ASN A 230 -20.32 4.63 6.56
C ASN A 230 -21.27 4.55 7.78
N GLY A 231 -21.45 5.66 8.49
CA GLY A 231 -22.27 5.74 9.71
C GLY A 231 -21.74 4.97 10.92
N LYS A 232 -20.51 4.42 10.85
CA LYS A 232 -19.97 3.50 11.87
C LYS A 232 -18.63 3.95 12.45
N THR A 233 -17.75 4.49 11.62
CA THR A 233 -16.38 4.83 12.03
C THR A 233 -16.25 6.34 12.14
N LYS A 234 -16.01 6.85 13.35
CA LYS A 234 -15.68 8.26 13.54
C LYS A 234 -14.26 8.53 13.05
N MET A 235 -14.08 9.56 12.23
CA MET A 235 -12.78 9.95 11.70
C MET A 235 -11.96 10.67 12.76
N ASP A 236 -10.77 10.15 13.07
CA ASP A 236 -9.83 10.75 14.03
C ASP A 236 -9.04 11.92 13.46
N ALA A 237 -8.83 11.94 12.14
CA ALA A 237 -8.16 13.01 11.43
C ALA A 237 -8.93 13.36 10.16
N GLU A 238 -8.70 14.57 9.65
CA GLU A 238 -9.12 14.94 8.30
C GLU A 238 -8.28 14.19 7.27
N ASN A 239 -8.92 13.59 6.27
CA ASN A 239 -8.25 12.76 5.27
C ASN A 239 -8.71 13.14 3.86
N TYR A 240 -7.76 13.21 2.93
CA TYR A 240 -8.07 12.99 1.51
C TYR A 240 -8.53 11.55 1.31
N TYR A 241 -9.46 11.34 0.38
CA TYR A 241 -9.97 10.01 0.08
C TYR A 241 -9.88 9.66 -1.41
N PHE A 242 -9.73 8.37 -1.70
CA PHE A 242 -9.87 7.82 -3.04
C PHE A 242 -10.63 6.48 -2.97
N GLN A 243 -11.73 6.33 -3.70
CA GLN A 243 -12.53 5.11 -3.66
C GLN A 243 -11.87 3.96 -4.42
N THR A 244 -11.86 2.77 -3.83
CA THR A 244 -11.23 1.58 -4.42
C THR A 244 -11.84 1.20 -5.77
N GLY A 245 -13.14 1.41 -5.97
CA GLY A 245 -13.83 1.19 -7.25
C GLY A 245 -13.24 2.01 -8.40
N ASN A 246 -12.56 3.12 -8.10
CA ASN A 246 -11.97 4.01 -9.09
C ASN A 246 -10.44 3.84 -9.22
N MET A 247 -9.78 2.98 -8.44
CA MET A 247 -8.33 2.80 -8.53
C MET A 247 -7.92 1.96 -9.75
N HIS A 248 -6.72 2.21 -10.28
CA HIS A 248 -6.11 1.40 -11.33
C HIS A 248 -5.86 -0.03 -10.89
N GLY A 249 -6.05 -0.99 -11.78
CA GLY A 249 -5.69 -2.39 -11.52
C GLY A 249 -4.18 -2.56 -11.48
N MET A 250 -3.64 -3.44 -10.61
CA MET A 250 -2.19 -3.59 -10.43
C MET A 250 -1.42 -3.93 -11.71
N MET A 251 -2.04 -4.65 -12.65
CA MET A 251 -1.45 -4.96 -13.97
C MET A 251 -1.10 -3.69 -14.77
N GLU A 252 -1.82 -2.59 -14.56
CA GLU A 252 -1.61 -1.31 -15.25
C GLU A 252 -0.29 -0.63 -14.84
N MET A 253 0.33 -1.02 -13.71
CA MET A 253 1.65 -0.51 -13.33
C MET A 253 2.71 -0.82 -14.38
N TYR A 254 2.54 -1.89 -15.15
CA TYR A 254 3.52 -2.34 -16.15
C TYR A 254 2.88 -2.76 -17.48
N THR A 255 1.56 -2.70 -17.63
CA THR A 255 0.86 -3.04 -18.90
C THR A 255 0.03 -1.85 -19.40
N LYS A 256 0.20 -1.47 -20.67
CA LYS A 256 -0.53 -0.33 -21.25
C LYS A 256 -2.00 -0.70 -21.44
N PRO A 257 -2.94 0.25 -21.29
CA PRO A 257 -4.32 0.05 -21.73
C PRO A 257 -4.34 -0.27 -23.23
N THR A 258 -4.90 -1.44 -23.58
CA THR A 258 -4.87 -1.98 -24.95
C THR A 258 -5.70 -1.20 -25.96
N LYS A 259 -6.55 -0.29 -25.49
CA LYS A 259 -7.47 0.53 -26.31
C LYS A 259 -6.93 1.91 -26.66
N GLN A 260 -5.72 2.29 -26.21
CA GLN A 260 -5.16 3.62 -26.43
C GLN A 260 -3.89 3.56 -27.28
N GLN A 261 -3.87 4.33 -28.36
CA GLN A 261 -2.75 4.41 -29.31
C GLN A 261 -1.56 5.19 -28.74
N TYR A 262 -1.84 6.11 -27.80
CA TYR A 262 -0.87 6.89 -27.05
C TYR A 262 -1.22 6.81 -25.56
N ASP A 263 -0.24 6.54 -24.72
CA ASP A 263 -0.37 6.53 -23.27
C ASP A 263 0.72 7.43 -22.70
N GLU A 264 0.34 8.62 -22.27
CA GLU A 264 1.24 9.61 -21.65
C GLU A 264 1.94 9.06 -20.40
N ARG A 265 1.38 8.01 -19.78
CA ARG A 265 1.93 7.36 -18.58
C ARG A 265 2.92 6.24 -18.92
N ALA A 266 3.19 6.00 -20.20
CA ALA A 266 4.17 4.99 -20.62
C ALA A 266 5.57 5.19 -20.01
N ALA A 267 5.94 6.43 -19.70
CA ALA A 267 7.20 6.77 -19.03
C ALA A 267 7.16 6.53 -17.51
N GLN A 268 5.97 6.49 -16.91
CA GLN A 268 5.80 6.22 -15.49
C GLN A 268 5.81 4.71 -15.21
N MET A 269 5.30 3.91 -16.15
CA MET A 269 5.16 2.46 -16.02
C MET A 269 6.46 1.71 -15.74
N LEU A 270 6.35 0.72 -14.86
CA LEU A 270 7.40 -0.25 -14.58
C LEU A 270 7.62 -1.18 -15.78
N TRP A 271 8.84 -1.71 -15.90
CA TRP A 271 9.22 -2.68 -16.91
C TRP A 271 9.52 -4.05 -16.30
N ARG A 272 9.22 -5.11 -17.06
CA ARG A 272 9.46 -6.50 -16.65
C ARG A 272 10.74 -7.03 -17.28
N LYS A 273 11.45 -7.90 -16.58
CA LYS A 273 12.55 -8.73 -17.08
C LYS A 273 12.00 -10.01 -17.71
N CYS A 274 12.66 -10.48 -18.75
CA CYS A 274 12.39 -11.76 -19.37
C CYS A 274 12.88 -12.88 -18.44
N PRO A 275 12.05 -13.84 -18.04
CA PRO A 275 12.46 -14.90 -17.11
C PRO A 275 13.54 -15.81 -17.71
N LEU A 276 13.65 -15.91 -19.04
CA LEU A 276 14.65 -16.76 -19.70
C LEU A 276 16.04 -16.13 -19.85
N CYS A 277 16.15 -14.80 -19.93
CA CYS A 277 17.43 -14.15 -20.28
C CYS A 277 17.67 -12.79 -19.63
N GLY A 278 16.81 -12.35 -18.71
CA GLY A 278 16.94 -11.07 -18.00
C GLY A 278 16.64 -9.81 -18.83
N ASN A 279 16.63 -9.89 -20.16
CA ASN A 279 16.34 -8.74 -21.03
C ASN A 279 14.94 -8.17 -20.80
N ARG A 280 14.75 -6.86 -21.04
CA ARG A 280 13.46 -6.19 -20.89
C ARG A 280 12.38 -6.81 -21.81
N LEU A 281 11.21 -7.04 -21.24
CA LEU A 281 10.01 -7.40 -22.00
C LEU A 281 9.38 -6.15 -22.62
N THR A 282 8.76 -6.33 -23.78
CA THR A 282 8.00 -5.31 -24.49
C THR A 282 6.63 -5.86 -24.83
N LEU A 283 5.62 -5.04 -24.61
CA LEU A 283 4.26 -5.36 -25.00
C LEU A 283 4.12 -5.19 -26.51
N LYS A 284 3.61 -6.21 -27.19
CA LYS A 284 3.40 -6.23 -28.65
C LYS A 284 1.97 -6.61 -28.98
N HIS A 285 1.49 -6.12 -30.11
CA HIS A 285 0.18 -6.44 -30.65
C HIS A 285 0.33 -7.32 -31.90
N GLY A 286 -0.27 -8.51 -31.86
CA GLY A 286 -0.42 -9.40 -33.02
C GLY A 286 -1.90 -9.65 -33.28
N LYS A 287 -2.33 -10.92 -33.25
CA LYS A 287 -3.77 -11.26 -33.16
C LYS A 287 -4.36 -10.91 -31.79
N VAL A 288 -3.51 -10.95 -30.77
CA VAL A 288 -3.78 -10.62 -29.36
C VAL A 288 -2.59 -9.85 -28.81
N TRP A 289 -2.75 -9.22 -27.65
CA TRP A 289 -1.64 -8.57 -26.96
C TRP A 289 -0.78 -9.60 -26.23
N PHE A 290 0.54 -9.47 -26.34
CA PHE A 290 1.48 -10.38 -25.69
C PHE A 290 2.78 -9.67 -25.30
N TRP A 291 3.41 -10.15 -24.22
CA TRP A 291 4.76 -9.77 -23.85
C TRP A 291 5.77 -10.53 -24.69
N ALA A 292 6.77 -9.81 -25.22
CA ALA A 292 7.86 -10.37 -26.00
C ALA A 292 9.22 -9.86 -25.52
N CYS A 293 10.21 -10.74 -25.48
CA CYS A 293 11.57 -10.38 -25.11
C CYS A 293 12.25 -9.49 -26.15
N LYS A 294 12.94 -8.41 -25.72
CA LYS A 294 13.81 -7.61 -26.59
C LYS A 294 15.02 -8.40 -27.12
N GLY A 295 15.46 -9.41 -26.36
CA GLY A 295 16.55 -10.32 -26.72
C GLY A 295 16.23 -11.26 -27.90
N TYR A 296 15.04 -11.19 -28.48
CA TYR A 296 14.72 -11.90 -29.73
C TYR A 296 15.66 -11.51 -30.90
N ARG A 297 16.25 -10.32 -30.85
CA ARG A 297 17.23 -9.85 -31.85
C ARG A 297 18.68 -10.24 -31.52
N ASN A 298 18.93 -10.85 -30.37
CA ASN A 298 20.28 -11.22 -29.93
C ASN A 298 20.69 -12.58 -30.51
N ASN A 299 21.98 -12.91 -30.40
CA ASN A 299 22.50 -14.25 -30.68
C ASN A 299 23.12 -14.84 -29.39
N PRO A 300 22.57 -15.91 -28.79
CA PRO A 300 21.38 -16.66 -29.22
C PRO A 300 20.07 -15.86 -29.03
N GLN A 301 19.07 -16.17 -29.87
CA GLN A 301 17.76 -15.51 -29.82
C GLN A 301 16.96 -15.95 -28.60
N CYS A 302 16.39 -15.00 -27.86
CA CYS A 302 15.41 -15.30 -26.83
C CYS A 302 13.99 -15.33 -27.43
N THR A 303 13.34 -16.50 -27.39
CA THR A 303 12.01 -16.74 -27.97
C THR A 303 10.86 -16.56 -26.97
N PHE A 304 11.13 -16.08 -25.76
CA PHE A 304 10.11 -15.91 -24.71
C PHE A 304 8.94 -15.04 -25.18
N ARG A 305 7.72 -15.56 -24.99
CA ARG A 305 6.45 -14.86 -25.20
C ARG A 305 5.43 -15.27 -24.14
N GLU A 306 4.61 -14.32 -23.69
CA GLU A 306 3.52 -14.54 -22.74
C GLU A 306 2.26 -13.83 -23.26
N SER A 307 1.18 -14.58 -23.53
CA SER A 307 -0.11 -13.99 -23.97
C SER A 307 -0.80 -13.28 -22.80
N LEU A 308 -1.53 -12.20 -23.12
CA LEU A 308 -2.42 -11.52 -22.16
C LEU A 308 -3.87 -12.05 -22.20
N ASP A 309 -4.18 -13.02 -23.05
CA ASP A 309 -5.55 -13.54 -23.19
C ASP A 309 -6.10 -14.10 -21.87
N GLY A 310 -7.32 -13.67 -21.52
CA GLY A 310 -8.04 -14.15 -20.34
C GLY A 310 -7.76 -13.40 -19.03
N ARG A 311 -6.76 -12.50 -18.99
CA ARG A 311 -6.55 -11.62 -17.82
C ARG A 311 -7.38 -10.36 -18.01
N ARG A 312 -8.51 -10.24 -17.30
CA ARG A 312 -9.31 -9.00 -17.30
C ARG A 312 -8.46 -7.84 -16.73
N PHE A 313 -8.48 -6.72 -17.45
CA PHE A 313 -8.04 -5.41 -16.99
C PHE A 313 -8.93 -4.96 -15.82
#